data_AF-A0A954G0E4-F1
#
_entry.id   AF-A0A954G0E4-F1
#
_cell.length_a   1.000
_cell.length_b   1.000
_cell.length_c   1.000
_cell.angle_alpha   90.00
_cell.angle_beta   90.00
_cell.angle_gamma   90.00
#
_symmetry.space_group_name_H-M   'P 1'
#
loop_
_entity.id
_entity.type
_entity.pdbx_description
1 polymer ?
#
loop_
_entity_poly.entity_id
_entity_poly.type
_entity_poly.pdbx_seq_one_letter_code
_entity_poly.pdbx_strand_id
1 'polypeptide(L)'
;DQQNHSRRRRNTPRIRRRNPPGTMPGSLEVIARPATSAIDVIRYTEDDFNQSQANSLAELPLTREAGRVTWININGVSDTSVLLHLQKRFGLHDLALEDAVTSHQRPKVEVYDDHVFIVLRMFSENSVHSEQLSIFLGPQFVITLQESPGDCLDPVRQRLKKGWGKIRAAPADYLA
;
A
#
# COMPACT_ATOMS: atom_id res chain seq x y z
N ASP A 1 -35.92 45.54 2.11
CA ASP A 1 -35.29 44.43 2.84
C ASP A 1 -34.48 43.52 1.93
N GLN A 2 -33.16 43.69 1.99
CA GLN A 2 -32.18 42.91 1.23
C GLN A 2 -31.93 41.56 1.93
N GLN A 3 -32.28 40.46 1.27
CA GLN A 3 -31.88 39.11 1.69
C GLN A 3 -30.44 38.83 1.24
N ASN A 4 -29.50 38.85 2.18
CA ASN A 4 -28.10 38.48 1.93
C ASN A 4 -27.89 36.99 2.28
N HIS A 5 -28.13 36.10 1.32
CA HIS A 5 -27.76 34.69 1.45
C HIS A 5 -26.25 34.51 1.21
N SER A 6 -25.46 34.75 2.26
CA SER A 6 -24.03 34.41 2.29
C SER A 6 -23.86 32.89 2.28
N ARG A 7 -23.58 32.32 1.10
CA ARG A 7 -23.12 30.94 0.95
C ARG A 7 -21.72 30.84 1.55
N ARG A 8 -21.61 30.41 2.81
CA ARG A 8 -20.34 29.98 3.42
C ARG A 8 -19.70 28.89 2.56
N ARG A 9 -18.70 29.26 1.76
CA ARG A 9 -17.80 28.30 1.10
C ARG A 9 -17.11 27.49 2.20
N ARG A 10 -17.40 26.20 2.30
CA ARG A 10 -16.60 25.28 3.11
C ARG A 10 -15.21 25.25 2.49
N ASN A 11 -14.24 25.88 3.17
CA ASN A 11 -12.81 25.76 2.87
C ASN A 11 -12.37 24.36 3.30
N THR A 12 -12.65 23.35 2.49
CA THR A 12 -11.99 22.05 2.66
C THR A 12 -10.56 22.22 2.14
N PRO A 13 -9.51 21.99 2.95
CA PRO A 13 -8.14 22.10 2.48
C PRO A 13 -7.96 21.16 1.28
N ARG A 14 -7.52 21.70 0.15
CA ARG A 14 -7.10 20.89 -1.00
C ARG A 14 -5.85 20.14 -0.58
N ILE A 15 -6.02 18.88 -0.18
CA ILE A 15 -4.91 17.94 -0.05
C ILE A 15 -4.16 17.95 -1.39
N ARG A 16 -2.94 18.48 -1.40
CA ARG A 16 -2.08 18.44 -2.60
C ARG A 16 -1.81 16.98 -2.89
N ARG A 17 -2.13 16.53 -4.09
CA ARG A 17 -1.99 15.12 -4.49
C ARG A 17 -0.73 14.87 -5.33
N ARG A 18 0.05 15.91 -5.65
CA ARG A 18 1.26 15.80 -6.47
C ARG A 18 2.41 16.56 -5.84
N ASN A 19 3.62 16.06 -6.08
CA ASN A 19 4.86 16.78 -5.77
C ASN A 19 4.92 18.10 -6.54
N PRO A 20 5.43 19.19 -5.93
CA PRO A 20 5.65 20.45 -6.62
C PRO A 20 6.56 20.31 -7.85
N PRO A 21 6.39 21.16 -8.88
CA PRO A 21 7.38 21.24 -9.95
C PRO A 21 8.77 21.60 -9.38
N GLY A 22 9.80 20.86 -9.80
CA GLY A 22 11.19 21.06 -9.34
C GLY A 22 11.62 20.19 -8.16
N THR A 23 10.75 19.33 -7.64
CA THR A 23 11.10 18.33 -6.63
C THR A 23 12.11 17.31 -7.20
N MET A 24 13.10 16.94 -6.38
CA MET A 24 14.12 15.96 -6.77
C MET A 24 13.49 14.57 -6.95
N PRO A 25 13.75 13.87 -8.08
CA PRO A 25 13.29 12.50 -8.27
C PRO A 25 13.78 11.59 -7.13
N GLY A 26 12.91 10.69 -6.67
CA GLY A 26 13.15 9.77 -5.55
C GLY A 26 12.91 10.38 -4.16
N SER A 27 12.44 11.63 -4.07
CA SER A 27 12.14 12.25 -2.78
C SER A 27 10.75 11.84 -2.26
N LEU A 28 10.69 11.48 -0.97
CA LEU A 28 9.45 11.05 -0.31
C LEU A 28 8.78 12.23 0.39
N GLU A 29 8.03 13.03 -0.36
CA GLU A 29 7.06 13.95 0.24
C GLU A 29 5.76 13.19 0.55
N VAL A 30 5.66 12.63 1.76
CA VAL A 30 4.39 12.08 2.22
C VAL A 30 3.42 13.24 2.42
N ILE A 31 2.43 13.33 1.56
CA ILE A 31 1.28 14.22 1.77
C ILE A 31 0.61 13.76 3.06
N ALA A 32 0.82 14.51 4.14
CA ALA A 32 0.34 14.16 5.48
C ALA A 32 -1.16 13.82 5.43
N ARG A 33 -1.47 12.54 5.64
CA ARG A 33 -2.83 12.03 5.79
C ARG A 33 -3.15 11.97 7.29
N PRO A 34 -4.36 12.36 7.71
CA PRO A 34 -4.72 12.43 9.12
C PRO A 34 -4.91 11.05 9.81
N ALA A 35 -4.67 9.94 9.12
CA ALA A 35 -4.90 8.60 9.63
C ALA A 35 -3.59 7.96 10.10
N THR A 36 -3.61 7.36 11.30
CA THR A 36 -2.55 6.49 11.79
C THR A 36 -2.35 5.31 10.83
N SER A 37 -1.10 5.05 10.43
CA SER A 37 -0.78 3.86 9.65
C SER A 37 -1.15 2.58 10.40
N ALA A 38 -2.03 1.77 9.80
CA ALA A 38 -2.31 0.43 10.26
C ALA A 38 -1.57 -0.57 9.37
N ILE A 39 -0.75 -1.43 9.97
CA ILE A 39 0.05 -2.41 9.24
C ILE A 39 -0.41 -3.81 9.63
N ASP A 40 -1.00 -4.53 8.68
CA ASP A 40 -1.32 -5.95 8.80
C ASP A 40 -0.22 -6.76 8.14
N VAL A 41 0.24 -7.80 8.82
CA VAL A 41 1.28 -8.69 8.32
C VAL A 41 0.74 -10.11 8.29
N ILE A 42 0.74 -10.70 7.10
CA ILE A 42 0.37 -12.08 6.88
C ILE A 42 1.64 -12.84 6.46
N ARG A 43 1.96 -13.90 7.18
CA ARG A 43 3.05 -14.82 6.83
C ARG A 43 2.46 -16.20 6.63
N TYR A 44 2.83 -16.85 5.53
CA TYR A 44 2.34 -18.20 5.29
C TYR A 44 3.35 -19.05 4.54
N THR A 45 3.20 -20.36 4.72
CA THR A 45 3.77 -21.43 3.89
C THR A 45 2.61 -22.28 3.40
N GLU A 46 2.87 -23.41 2.76
CA GLU A 46 1.83 -24.39 2.42
C GLU A 46 1.04 -24.83 3.68
N ASP A 47 1.75 -25.11 4.76
CA ASP A 47 1.19 -25.74 5.97
C ASP A 47 0.85 -24.74 7.09
N ASP A 48 1.49 -23.57 7.10
CA ASP A 48 1.42 -22.60 8.20
C ASP A 48 0.82 -21.26 7.75
N PHE A 49 0.05 -20.62 8.62
CA PHE A 49 -0.51 -19.29 8.42
C PHE A 49 -0.50 -18.50 9.73
N ASN A 50 0.08 -17.31 9.68
CA ASN A 50 0.10 -16.36 10.78
C ASN A 50 -0.32 -14.98 10.28
N GLN A 51 -1.16 -14.31 11.06
CA GLN A 51 -1.57 -12.92 10.82
C GLN A 51 -1.40 -12.13 12.11
N SER A 52 -0.77 -10.97 12.00
CA SER A 52 -0.49 -10.07 13.13
C SER A 52 -0.58 -8.61 12.68
N GLN A 53 -0.94 -7.73 13.61
CA GLN A 53 -0.81 -6.29 13.41
C GLN A 53 0.56 -5.83 13.90
N ALA A 54 1.20 -4.92 13.16
CA ALA A 54 2.45 -4.30 13.57
C ALA A 54 2.20 -2.82 13.89
N ASN A 55 2.59 -2.40 15.09
CA ASN A 55 2.48 -1.00 15.54
C ASN A 55 3.78 -0.22 15.36
N SER A 56 4.87 -0.92 15.05
CA SER A 56 6.19 -0.34 14.91
C SER A 56 7.02 -1.05 13.85
N LEU A 57 8.04 -0.36 13.36
CA LEU A 57 9.03 -0.91 12.43
C LEU A 57 9.74 -2.17 12.96
N ALA A 58 9.97 -2.22 14.28
CA ALA A 58 10.66 -3.32 14.93
C ALA A 58 9.86 -4.63 14.92
N GLU A 59 8.54 -4.55 14.75
CA GLU A 59 7.64 -5.72 14.71
C GLU A 59 7.53 -6.33 13.31
N LEU A 60 8.04 -5.66 12.28
CA LEU A 60 7.97 -6.19 10.92
C LEU A 60 8.89 -7.41 10.80
N PRO A 61 8.40 -8.55 10.29
CA PRO A 61 9.22 -9.72 10.04
C PRO A 61 10.09 -9.45 8.81
N LEU A 62 11.28 -8.92 9.05
CA LEU A 62 12.18 -8.52 7.98
C LEU A 62 12.89 -9.75 7.36
N THR A 63 12.93 -10.90 8.02
CA THR A 63 13.66 -12.07 7.54
C THR A 63 12.95 -12.75 6.38
N ARG A 64 13.64 -12.84 5.22
CA ARG A 64 13.22 -13.68 4.10
C ARG A 64 13.59 -15.13 4.45
N GLU A 65 12.58 -16.00 4.48
CA GLU A 65 12.74 -17.43 4.77
C GLU A 65 12.33 -18.21 3.52
N ALA A 66 13.15 -19.18 3.10
CA ALA A 66 12.84 -20.02 1.95
C ALA A 66 11.47 -20.70 2.13
N GLY A 67 10.63 -20.68 1.10
CA GLY A 67 9.29 -21.30 1.13
C GLY A 67 8.23 -20.55 1.95
N ARG A 68 8.57 -19.40 2.56
CA ARG A 68 7.62 -18.55 3.27
C ARG A 68 7.37 -17.25 2.51
N VAL A 69 6.11 -16.91 2.32
CA VAL A 69 5.69 -15.62 1.75
C VAL A 69 5.28 -14.69 2.88
N THR A 70 5.71 -13.43 2.78
CA THR A 70 5.32 -12.36 3.70
C THR A 70 4.53 -11.29 2.93
N TRP A 71 3.25 -11.14 3.27
CA TRP A 71 2.42 -10.05 2.77
C TRP A 71 2.30 -8.96 3.84
N ILE A 72 2.78 -7.76 3.53
CA ILE A 72 2.68 -6.56 4.37
C ILE A 72 1.63 -5.63 3.76
N ASN A 73 0.55 -5.36 4.47
CA ASN A 73 -0.53 -4.49 4.05
C ASN A 73 -0.54 -3.20 4.88
N ILE A 74 -0.26 -2.07 4.25
CA ILE A 74 -0.20 -0.75 4.89
C ILE A 74 -1.40 0.09 4.48
N ASN A 75 -2.25 0.41 5.46
CA ASN A 75 -3.38 1.33 5.30
C ASN A 75 -3.02 2.70 5.85
N GLY A 76 -3.05 3.72 4.98
CA GLY A 76 -2.80 5.12 5.33
C GLY A 76 -1.33 5.35 5.67
N VAL A 77 -0.52 5.72 4.68
CA VAL A 77 0.88 6.10 4.94
C VAL A 77 0.93 7.48 5.61
N SER A 78 1.28 7.52 6.89
CA SER A 78 1.53 8.76 7.63
C SER A 78 3.00 8.92 8.04
N ASP A 79 3.75 7.81 8.13
CA ASP A 79 5.14 7.78 8.59
C ASP A 79 6.09 7.30 7.49
N THR A 80 6.90 8.22 6.96
CA THR A 80 7.91 7.95 5.93
C THR A 80 9.00 7.00 6.41
N SER A 81 9.25 6.91 7.72
CA SER A 81 10.27 6.01 8.26
C SER A 81 9.93 4.54 7.97
N VAL A 82 8.63 4.19 7.98
CA VAL A 82 8.14 2.86 7.61
C VAL A 82 8.54 2.51 6.19
N LEU A 83 8.32 3.45 5.28
CA LEU A 83 8.59 3.28 3.86
C LEU A 83 10.09 3.18 3.55
N LEU A 84 10.91 4.05 4.15
CA LEU A 84 12.36 3.99 4.01
C LEU A 84 12.94 2.68 4.56
N HIS A 85 12.34 2.13 5.60
CA HIS A 85 12.74 0.84 6.14
C HIS A 85 12.41 -0.30 5.19
N LEU A 86 11.19 -0.32 4.63
CA LEU A 86 10.79 -1.30 3.62
C LEU A 86 11.64 -1.19 2.36
N GLN A 87 11.93 0.02 1.89
CA GLN A 87 12.81 0.30 0.76
C GLN A 87 14.15 -0.40 0.93
N LYS A 88 14.86 -0.10 2.03
CA LYS A 88 16.18 -0.68 2.32
C LYS A 88 16.12 -2.19 2.48
N ARG A 89 15.05 -2.72 3.09
CA ARG A 89 14.96 -4.15 3.39
C ARG A 89 14.60 -4.99 2.17
N PHE A 90 13.67 -4.50 1.37
CA PHE A 90 13.11 -5.26 0.24
C PHE A 90 13.74 -4.89 -1.11
N GLY A 91 14.59 -3.86 -1.15
CA GLY A 91 15.20 -3.38 -2.39
C GLY A 91 14.19 -2.63 -3.26
N LEU A 92 13.24 -1.91 -2.64
CA LEU A 92 12.24 -1.16 -3.40
C LEU A 92 12.90 0.04 -4.07
N HIS A 93 12.59 0.25 -5.34
CA HIS A 93 13.22 1.33 -6.10
C HIS A 93 12.66 2.70 -5.66
N ASP A 94 13.53 3.70 -5.56
CA ASP A 94 13.21 5.05 -5.05
C ASP A 94 12.03 5.68 -5.80
N LEU A 95 12.04 5.59 -7.13
CA LEU A 95 10.95 6.12 -7.98
C LEU A 95 9.62 5.38 -7.76
N ALA A 96 9.66 4.05 -7.58
CA ALA A 96 8.46 3.27 -7.31
C ALA A 96 7.86 3.62 -5.94
N LEU A 97 8.73 3.86 -4.95
CA LEU A 97 8.29 4.29 -3.62
C LEU A 97 7.73 5.72 -3.62
N GLU A 98 8.36 6.64 -4.34
CA GLU A 98 7.83 7.99 -4.59
C GLU A 98 6.42 7.92 -5.21
N ASP A 99 6.24 7.06 -6.22
CA ASP A 99 4.95 6.88 -6.88
C ASP A 99 3.89 6.22 -5.99
N ALA A 100 4.31 5.35 -5.08
CA ALA A 100 3.42 4.71 -4.13
C ALA A 100 2.86 5.71 -3.09
N VAL A 101 3.62 6.76 -2.75
CA VAL A 101 3.16 7.83 -1.83
C VAL A 101 2.49 8.99 -2.56
N THR A 102 2.88 9.26 -3.80
CA THR A 102 2.33 10.33 -4.63
C THR A 102 0.98 9.91 -5.17
N SER A 103 -0.10 10.45 -4.60
CA SER A 103 -1.45 9.99 -4.90
C SER A 103 -1.91 10.53 -6.26
N HIS A 104 -2.35 9.69 -7.20
CA HIS A 104 -2.82 10.04 -8.58
C HIS A 104 -1.92 9.55 -9.72
N GLN A 105 -1.13 8.51 -9.47
CA GLN A 105 -0.53 7.80 -10.57
C GLN A 105 -1.61 7.11 -11.43
N ARG A 106 -1.34 7.03 -12.74
CA ARG A 106 -2.14 6.19 -13.64
C ARG A 106 -1.80 4.73 -13.37
N PRO A 107 -2.76 3.79 -13.55
CA PRO A 107 -2.43 2.38 -13.47
C PRO A 107 -1.26 2.04 -14.39
N LYS A 108 -0.29 1.31 -13.86
CA LYS A 108 0.95 0.93 -14.55
C LYS A 108 1.57 -0.31 -13.93
N VAL A 109 2.47 -0.93 -14.68
CA VAL A 109 3.33 -2.02 -14.24
C VAL A 109 4.76 -1.65 -14.63
N GLU A 110 5.68 -1.75 -13.68
CA GLU A 110 7.10 -1.54 -13.88
C GLU A 110 7.87 -2.74 -13.33
N VAL A 111 8.78 -3.27 -14.14
CA VAL A 111 9.62 -4.41 -13.76
C VAL A 111 11.00 -3.89 -13.36
N TYR A 112 11.41 -4.20 -12.15
CA TYR A 112 12.75 -3.98 -11.62
C TYR A 112 13.46 -5.33 -11.44
N ASP A 113 14.78 -5.30 -11.21
CA ASP A 113 15.58 -6.52 -11.12
C ASP A 113 15.08 -7.49 -10.02
N ASP A 114 14.66 -6.94 -8.88
CA ASP A 114 14.28 -7.73 -7.68
C ASP A 114 12.77 -7.80 -7.41
N HIS A 115 11.95 -7.02 -8.13
CA HIS A 115 10.51 -6.92 -7.90
C HIS A 115 9.75 -6.31 -9.08
N VAL A 116 8.43 -6.50 -9.08
CA VAL A 116 7.47 -5.80 -9.93
C VAL A 116 6.73 -4.77 -9.09
N PHE A 117 6.62 -3.55 -9.62
CA PHE A 117 5.79 -2.50 -9.04
C PHE A 117 4.53 -2.32 -9.87
N ILE A 118 3.37 -2.39 -9.21
CA ILE A 118 2.05 -2.28 -9.85
C ILE A 118 1.28 -1.16 -9.17
N VAL A 119 0.69 -0.29 -9.98
CA VAL A 119 -0.28 0.72 -9.52
C VAL A 119 -1.65 0.36 -10.08
N LEU A 120 -2.65 0.25 -9.22
CA LEU A 120 -4.05 -0.01 -9.56
C LEU A 120 -4.96 1.09 -8.98
N ARG A 121 -6.21 1.11 -9.43
CA ARG A 121 -7.27 1.94 -8.86
C ARG A 121 -8.38 1.06 -8.31
N MET A 122 -8.68 1.22 -7.02
CA MET A 122 -9.87 0.66 -6.39
C MET A 122 -10.99 1.69 -6.47
N PHE A 123 -12.18 1.25 -6.90
CA PHE A 123 -13.37 2.10 -6.96
C PHE A 123 -14.34 1.65 -5.88
N SER A 124 -14.88 2.62 -5.15
CA SER A 124 -15.97 2.37 -4.20
C SER A 124 -17.27 2.13 -4.97
N GLU A 125 -18.05 1.12 -4.58
CA GLU A 125 -19.35 0.83 -5.22
C GLU A 125 -20.35 1.99 -5.13
N ASN A 126 -20.24 2.79 -4.06
CA ASN A 126 -21.22 3.84 -3.71
C ASN A 126 -20.71 5.26 -3.97
N SER A 127 -19.53 5.43 -4.57
CA SER A 127 -19.01 6.76 -4.88
C SER A 127 -18.07 6.77 -6.08
N VAL A 128 -17.96 7.93 -6.74
CA VAL A 128 -16.98 8.15 -7.83
C VAL A 128 -15.55 8.32 -7.26
N HIS A 129 -15.36 8.05 -5.96
CA HIS A 129 -14.05 8.09 -5.35
C HIS A 129 -13.26 6.83 -5.72
N SER A 130 -12.06 7.07 -6.23
CA SER A 130 -11.08 6.04 -6.54
C SER A 130 -9.87 6.23 -5.66
N GLU A 131 -9.39 5.12 -5.14
CA GLU A 131 -8.21 5.01 -4.28
C GLU A 131 -7.07 4.33 -5.07
N GLN A 132 -5.84 4.79 -4.87
CA GLN A 132 -4.67 4.12 -5.42
C GLN A 132 -4.32 2.91 -4.55
N LEU A 133 -4.15 1.75 -5.18
CA LEU A 133 -3.52 0.57 -4.58
C LEU A 133 -2.16 0.40 -5.23
N SER A 134 -1.10 0.47 -4.44
CA SER A 134 0.27 0.24 -4.91
C SER A 134 0.76 -1.11 -4.40
N ILE A 135 1.32 -1.94 -5.27
CA ILE A 135 1.76 -3.30 -4.97
C ILE A 135 3.22 -3.44 -5.35
N PHE A 136 4.05 -3.84 -4.40
CA PHE A 136 5.41 -4.34 -4.67
C PHE A 136 5.38 -5.86 -4.54
N LEU A 137 5.73 -6.55 -5.62
CA LEU A 137 5.72 -7.99 -5.72
C LEU A 137 7.15 -8.50 -5.95
N GLY A 138 7.69 -9.26 -5.01
CA GLY A 138 8.97 -9.95 -5.18
C GLY A 138 8.85 -11.44 -4.91
N PRO A 139 9.95 -12.21 -5.00
CA PRO A 139 9.92 -13.67 -4.95
C PRO A 139 9.26 -14.27 -3.69
N GLN A 140 9.33 -13.56 -2.56
CA GLN A 140 8.85 -14.04 -1.26
C GLN A 140 8.07 -12.97 -0.48
N PHE A 141 7.66 -11.90 -1.16
CA PHE A 141 6.95 -10.83 -0.50
C PHE A 141 5.93 -10.16 -1.41
N VAL A 142 4.87 -9.68 -0.78
CA VAL A 142 3.90 -8.76 -1.36
C VAL A 142 3.79 -7.59 -0.39
N ILE A 143 3.91 -6.36 -0.88
CA ILE A 143 3.68 -5.17 -0.05
C ILE A 143 2.60 -4.35 -0.73
N THR A 144 1.48 -4.15 -0.03
CA THR A 144 0.35 -3.34 -0.51
C THR A 144 0.29 -2.03 0.27
N LEU A 145 0.18 -0.91 -0.43
CA LEU A 145 0.02 0.42 0.14
C LEU A 145 -1.31 1.01 -0.31
N GLN A 146 -2.07 1.47 0.68
CA GLN A 146 -3.40 2.04 0.53
C GLN A 146 -3.49 3.42 1.18
N GLU A 147 -4.41 4.21 0.65
CA GLU A 147 -4.74 5.55 1.13
C GLU A 147 -5.62 5.53 2.37
N SER A 148 -6.56 4.58 2.44
CA SER A 148 -7.55 4.43 3.49
C SER A 148 -7.88 2.96 3.76
N PRO A 149 -8.40 2.63 4.95
CA PRO A 149 -8.97 1.30 5.21
C PRO A 149 -10.17 1.01 4.30
N GLY A 150 -10.34 -0.27 3.93
CA GLY A 150 -11.50 -0.75 3.16
C GLY A 150 -11.16 -1.13 1.72
N ASP A 151 -10.41 -2.21 1.53
CA ASP A 151 -10.07 -2.78 0.22
C ASP A 151 -10.95 -3.97 -0.18
N CYS A 152 -10.75 -4.43 -1.41
CA CYS A 152 -11.34 -5.64 -1.97
C CYS A 152 -10.48 -6.91 -1.80
N LEU A 153 -9.44 -6.90 -0.94
CA LEU A 153 -8.48 -7.99 -0.78
C LEU A 153 -8.89 -9.00 0.31
N ASP A 154 -9.98 -8.75 1.04
CA ASP A 154 -10.52 -9.68 2.04
C ASP A 154 -10.76 -11.11 1.53
N PRO A 155 -11.28 -11.34 0.31
CA PRO A 155 -11.39 -12.70 -0.24
C PRO A 155 -10.03 -13.41 -0.35
N VAL A 156 -8.95 -12.68 -0.64
CA VAL A 156 -7.58 -13.23 -0.68
C VAL A 156 -7.13 -13.60 0.73
N ARG A 157 -7.32 -12.70 1.71
CA ARG A 157 -7.01 -12.96 3.13
C ARG A 157 -7.75 -14.19 3.66
N GLN A 158 -9.04 -14.33 3.34
CA GLN A 158 -9.85 -15.48 3.77
C GLN A 158 -9.39 -16.79 3.12
N ARG A 159 -9.05 -16.78 1.83
CA ARG A 159 -8.51 -17.97 1.14
C ARG A 159 -7.17 -18.39 1.73
N LEU A 160 -6.29 -17.43 2.01
CA LEU A 160 -5.03 -17.68 2.71
C LEU A 160 -5.29 -18.25 4.11
N LYS A 161 -6.16 -17.65 4.92
CA LYS A 161 -6.48 -18.14 6.28
C LYS A 161 -7.04 -19.57 6.30
N LYS A 162 -7.85 -19.93 5.31
CA LYS A 162 -8.46 -21.27 5.22
C LYS A 162 -7.61 -22.30 4.47
N GLY A 163 -6.53 -21.88 3.80
CA GLY A 163 -5.73 -22.77 2.95
C GLY A 163 -6.51 -23.32 1.74
N TRP A 164 -7.43 -22.53 1.19
CA TRP A 164 -8.31 -23.00 0.11
C TRP A 164 -7.61 -23.00 -1.25
N GLY A 165 -7.62 -24.17 -1.92
CA GLY A 165 -7.00 -24.36 -3.22
C GLY A 165 -5.47 -24.28 -3.14
N LYS A 166 -4.82 -23.80 -4.20
CA LYS A 166 -3.35 -23.74 -4.28
C LYS A 166 -2.73 -22.43 -3.76
N ILE A 167 -3.51 -21.55 -3.13
CA ILE A 167 -3.07 -20.18 -2.81
C ILE A 167 -1.86 -20.13 -1.86
N ARG A 168 -1.68 -21.15 -1.00
CA ARG A 168 -0.53 -21.26 -0.09
C ARG A 168 0.67 -21.99 -0.68
N ALA A 169 0.41 -22.94 -1.59
CA ALA A 169 1.45 -23.74 -2.24
C ALA A 169 2.07 -23.03 -3.47
N ALA A 170 1.39 -22.02 -4.00
CA ALA A 170 1.88 -21.22 -5.10
C ALA A 170 2.90 -20.15 -4.62
N PRO A 171 3.81 -19.71 -5.50
CA PRO A 171 4.75 -18.65 -5.16
C PRO A 171 4.03 -17.31 -4.93
N ALA A 172 4.78 -16.31 -4.44
CA ALA A 172 4.22 -15.01 -4.07
C ALA A 172 3.52 -14.29 -5.24
N ASP A 173 3.94 -14.54 -6.47
CA ASP A 173 3.36 -14.02 -7.71
C ASP A 173 1.90 -14.43 -7.91
N TYR A 174 1.46 -15.55 -7.35
CA TYR A 174 0.06 -15.98 -7.41
C TYR A 174 -0.91 -15.08 -6.63
N LEU A 175 -0.40 -14.19 -5.76
CA LEU A 175 -1.21 -13.24 -5.01
C LEU A 175 -1.52 -11.94 -5.77
N ALA A 176 -0.84 -11.65 -6.87
CA ALA A 176 -0.83 -10.35 -7.53
C ALA A 176 -1.25 -10.41 -9.01
#